data_AF-A0A7C5CSN9-F1
#
_entry.id   AF-A0A7C5CSN9-F1
#
_cell.length_a   1.000
_cell.length_b   1.000
_cell.length_c   1.000
_cell.angle_alpha   90.00
_cell.angle_beta   90.00
_cell.angle_gamma   90.00
#
_symmetry.space_group_name_H-M   'P 1'
#
loop_
_entity.id
_entity.type
_entity.pdbx_description
1 polymer ?
#
loop_
_entity_poly.entity_id
_entity_poly.type
_entity_poly.pdbx_seq_one_letter_code
_entity_poly.pdbx_strand_id
1 'polypeptide(L)'
;MLLQRKYNENIDKDVKSLFEAWPEISYKISVKPIEVGDDTINVVYLDVNDEDFDKAVGVFEAKEEAMGAFRSFAYELGFEEYPTNIAFLHADFDGDKLLLFLKAKNNDNIETFDQLSVEKLTKQLLDYQRVVLYQSAILTYLKDIFPAIDSMAYVIPHQLSSIGCQAPDLKDLAKIYGVSLDTKQDEITFIEKILEDMDVVCKGKKLPPIEAPL
;
A
#
# COMPACT_ATOMS: atom_id res chain seq x y z
N MET A 1 0.79 6.47 16.50
CA MET A 1 1.02 5.56 15.35
C MET A 1 -0.09 4.53 15.28
N LEU A 2 -0.53 4.18 14.07
CA LEU A 2 -1.55 3.14 13.85
C LEU A 2 -0.91 1.95 13.11
N LEU A 3 -0.91 0.78 13.75
CA LEU A 3 -0.49 -0.47 13.12
C LEU A 3 -1.69 -1.35 12.77
N GLN A 4 -1.53 -2.20 11.78
CA GLN A 4 -2.55 -3.15 11.36
C GLN A 4 -2.01 -4.50 10.94
N ARG A 5 -2.84 -5.54 11.03
CA ARG A 5 -2.54 -6.90 10.56
C ARG A 5 -3.83 -7.69 10.31
N LYS A 6 -3.83 -8.59 9.32
CA LYS A 6 -4.92 -9.58 9.16
C LYS A 6 -4.99 -10.48 10.41
N TYR A 7 -6.18 -10.62 10.98
CA TYR A 7 -6.39 -11.47 12.15
C TYR A 7 -6.03 -12.93 11.82
N ASN A 8 -5.27 -13.56 12.70
CA ASN A 8 -4.98 -14.99 12.67
C ASN A 8 -4.94 -15.55 14.11
N GLU A 9 -4.79 -16.85 14.25
CA GLU A 9 -4.75 -17.56 15.53
C GLU A 9 -3.62 -17.15 16.49
N ASN A 10 -2.54 -16.53 15.98
CA ASN A 10 -1.39 -16.12 16.78
C ASN A 10 -1.48 -14.65 17.24
N ILE A 11 -2.49 -13.90 16.80
CA ILE A 11 -2.51 -12.44 16.99
C ILE A 11 -2.44 -12.02 18.46
N ASP A 12 -3.15 -12.71 19.36
CA ASP A 12 -3.17 -12.36 20.79
C ASP A 12 -1.79 -12.58 21.43
N LYS A 13 -1.09 -13.65 21.02
CA LYS A 13 0.28 -13.95 21.46
C LYS A 13 1.26 -12.92 20.92
N ASP A 14 1.12 -12.54 19.66
CA ASP A 14 2.03 -11.60 19.01
C ASP A 14 1.85 -10.18 19.57
N VAL A 15 0.62 -9.71 19.78
CA VAL A 15 0.31 -8.45 20.47
C VAL A 15 0.92 -8.45 21.87
N LYS A 16 0.70 -9.53 22.63
CA LYS A 16 1.27 -9.66 23.97
C LYS A 16 2.80 -9.59 23.93
N SER A 17 3.43 -10.32 23.02
CA SER A 17 4.89 -10.34 22.88
C SER A 17 5.45 -8.96 22.54
N LEU A 18 4.77 -8.21 21.68
CA LEU A 18 5.15 -6.85 21.31
C LEU A 18 5.16 -5.91 22.53
N PHE A 19 4.08 -5.89 23.30
CA PHE A 19 3.94 -4.96 24.43
C PHE A 19 4.59 -5.46 25.73
N GLU A 20 4.91 -6.75 25.86
CA GLU A 20 5.81 -7.23 26.92
C GLU A 20 7.26 -6.80 26.68
N ALA A 21 7.70 -6.69 25.43
CA ALA A 21 9.01 -6.16 25.08
C ALA A 21 9.10 -4.62 25.21
N TRP A 22 7.96 -3.93 25.14
CA TRP A 22 7.83 -2.47 25.20
C TRP A 22 6.81 -2.04 26.27
N PRO A 23 7.05 -2.34 27.56
CA PRO A 23 6.08 -2.16 28.64
C PRO A 23 5.71 -0.70 28.92
N GLU A 24 6.53 0.26 28.48
CA GLU A 24 6.31 1.70 28.65
C GLU A 24 5.31 2.29 27.65
N ILE A 25 5.01 1.55 26.57
CA ILE A 25 4.19 1.98 25.45
C ILE A 25 2.72 1.58 25.67
N SER A 26 1.85 2.58 25.76
CA SER A 26 0.41 2.36 25.87
C SER A 26 -0.21 2.12 24.49
N TYR A 27 -1.21 1.26 24.44
CA TYR A 27 -1.90 0.91 23.20
C TYR A 27 -3.40 0.66 23.40
N LYS A 28 -4.16 0.79 22.32
CA LYS A 28 -5.54 0.30 22.21
C LYS A 28 -5.63 -0.69 21.06
N ILE A 29 -6.31 -1.80 21.30
CA ILE A 29 -6.60 -2.80 20.28
C ILE A 29 -8.05 -2.67 19.82
N SER A 30 -8.26 -2.78 18.51
CA SER A 30 -9.59 -2.99 17.94
C SER A 30 -9.53 -4.00 16.81
N VAL A 31 -10.61 -4.76 16.63
CA VAL A 31 -10.75 -5.69 15.51
C VAL A 31 -11.94 -5.22 14.69
N LYS A 32 -11.74 -5.01 13.39
CA LYS A 32 -12.80 -4.58 12.47
C LYS A 32 -12.91 -5.54 11.30
N PRO A 33 -14.13 -5.93 10.90
CA PRO A 33 -14.34 -6.67 9.67
C PRO A 33 -14.17 -5.75 8.46
N ILE A 34 -13.62 -6.29 7.38
CA ILE A 34 -13.55 -5.69 6.05
C ILE A 34 -14.17 -6.70 5.07
N GLU A 35 -15.16 -6.24 4.31
CA GLU A 35 -15.77 -7.02 3.23
C GLU A 35 -14.82 -7.08 2.03
N VAL A 36 -14.55 -8.29 1.54
CA VAL A 36 -13.68 -8.55 0.40
C VAL A 36 -14.35 -9.61 -0.47
N GLY A 37 -14.89 -9.19 -1.61
CA GLY A 37 -15.66 -10.09 -2.47
C GLY A 37 -16.92 -10.58 -1.76
N ASP A 38 -17.04 -11.90 -1.64
CA ASP A 38 -18.12 -12.57 -0.90
C ASP A 38 -17.69 -12.95 0.54
N ASP A 39 -16.44 -12.65 0.92
CA ASP A 39 -15.84 -13.00 2.20
C ASP A 39 -15.69 -11.77 3.12
N THR A 40 -15.44 -12.04 4.40
CA THR A 40 -15.09 -11.02 5.39
C THR A 40 -13.77 -11.36 6.04
N ILE A 41 -12.81 -10.44 5.94
CA ILE A 41 -11.54 -10.53 6.67
C ILE A 41 -11.63 -9.69 7.94
N ASN A 42 -11.11 -10.21 9.05
CA ASN A 42 -10.95 -9.41 10.27
C ASN A 42 -9.56 -8.79 10.27
N VAL A 43 -9.48 -7.49 10.52
CA VAL A 43 -8.22 -6.77 10.66
C VAL A 43 -8.08 -6.25 12.08
N VAL A 44 -6.92 -6.50 12.67
CA VAL A 44 -6.54 -5.98 13.98
C VAL A 44 -5.82 -4.66 13.78
N TYR A 45 -6.25 -3.66 14.54
CA TYR A 45 -5.65 -2.33 14.58
C TYR A 45 -5.09 -2.08 15.98
N LEU A 46 -3.84 -1.63 16.05
CA LEU A 46 -3.19 -1.17 17.26
C LEU A 46 -2.96 0.34 17.16
N ASP A 47 -3.68 1.09 17.97
CA ASP A 47 -3.45 2.52 18.16
C ASP A 47 -2.44 2.70 19.28
N VAL A 48 -1.22 3.07 18.90
CA VAL A 48 -0.05 3.20 19.77
C VAL A 48 0.19 4.69 20.03
N ASN A 49 0.34 5.05 21.31
CA ASN A 49 0.59 6.44 21.68
C ASN A 49 2.06 6.81 21.43
N ASP A 50 2.30 7.72 20.49
CA ASP A 50 3.66 8.11 20.10
C ASP A 50 4.38 8.87 21.23
N GLU A 51 3.66 9.54 22.12
CA GLU A 51 4.27 10.25 23.26
C GLU A 51 4.90 9.30 24.29
N ASP A 52 4.50 8.03 24.32
CA ASP A 52 5.08 7.08 25.28
C ASP A 52 6.53 6.71 24.93
N PHE A 53 6.95 6.87 23.67
CA PHE A 53 8.34 6.63 23.26
C PHE A 53 9.33 7.62 23.87
N ASP A 54 8.87 8.78 24.35
CA ASP A 54 9.71 9.72 25.08
C ASP A 54 10.26 9.10 26.38
N LYS A 55 9.60 8.07 26.93
CA LYS A 55 10.06 7.32 28.11
C LYS A 55 11.22 6.37 27.81
N ALA A 56 11.42 6.01 26.55
CA ALA A 56 12.51 5.14 26.09
C ALA A 56 13.78 5.94 25.74
N VAL A 57 13.70 7.28 25.72
CA VAL A 57 14.84 8.17 25.53
C VAL A 57 15.82 8.00 26.71
N GLY A 58 17.09 7.75 26.38
CA GLY A 58 18.13 7.37 27.35
C GLY A 58 18.54 5.91 27.28
N VAL A 59 17.66 5.03 26.75
CA VAL A 59 18.06 3.73 26.19
C VAL A 59 18.36 3.89 24.70
N PHE A 60 17.51 4.63 23.99
CA PHE A 60 17.72 5.09 22.62
C PHE A 60 18.22 6.54 22.62
N GLU A 61 18.95 6.93 21.57
CA GLU A 61 19.49 8.29 21.42
C GLU A 61 18.37 9.31 21.19
N ALA A 62 17.29 8.90 20.53
CA ALA A 62 16.13 9.75 20.23
C ALA A 62 14.81 8.96 20.22
N LYS A 63 13.70 9.70 20.34
CA LYS A 63 12.34 9.15 20.23
C LYS A 63 12.12 8.44 18.90
N GLU A 64 12.59 9.04 17.80
CA GLU A 64 12.45 8.52 16.45
C GLU A 64 13.17 7.19 16.26
N GLU A 65 14.31 7.01 16.94
CA GLU A 65 15.06 5.77 16.95
C GLU A 65 14.29 4.67 17.70
N ALA A 66 13.74 4.98 18.88
CA ALA A 66 12.89 4.06 19.62
C ALA A 66 11.65 3.63 18.82
N MET A 67 10.99 4.60 18.16
CA MET A 67 9.88 4.32 17.24
C MET A 67 10.32 3.44 16.06
N GLY A 68 11.51 3.66 15.51
CA GLY A 68 12.09 2.83 14.44
C GLY A 68 12.32 1.39 14.89
N ALA A 69 12.90 1.19 16.08
CA ALA A 69 13.13 -0.13 16.67
C ALA A 69 11.81 -0.86 16.97
N PHE A 70 10.83 -0.17 17.56
CA PHE A 70 9.50 -0.73 17.82
C PHE A 70 8.82 -1.19 16.52
N ARG A 71 8.85 -0.35 15.48
CA ARG A 71 8.29 -0.69 14.17
C ARG A 71 8.95 -1.90 13.55
N SER A 72 10.28 -1.97 13.62
CA SER A 72 11.04 -3.11 13.11
C SER A 72 10.57 -4.41 13.79
N PHE A 73 10.41 -4.40 15.12
CA PHE A 73 9.90 -5.57 15.84
C PHE A 73 8.44 -5.89 15.52
N ALA A 74 7.58 -4.86 15.39
CA ALA A 74 6.19 -5.05 14.97
C ALA A 74 6.10 -5.67 13.56
N TYR A 75 6.99 -5.27 12.64
CA TYR A 75 7.07 -5.80 11.28
C TYR A 75 7.52 -7.27 11.26
N GLU A 76 8.44 -7.67 12.14
CA GLU A 76 8.81 -9.07 12.33
C GLU A 76 7.63 -9.94 12.80
N LEU A 77 6.72 -9.36 13.58
CA LEU A 77 5.46 -9.99 14.00
C LEU A 77 4.36 -9.90 12.93
N GLY A 78 4.67 -9.34 11.75
CA GLY A 78 3.76 -9.22 10.61
C GLY A 78 2.73 -8.10 10.72
N PHE A 79 2.91 -7.16 11.64
CA PHE A 79 2.17 -5.89 11.59
C PHE A 79 2.77 -5.01 10.49
N GLU A 80 1.97 -4.10 9.97
CA GLU A 80 2.44 -2.98 9.14
C GLU A 80 1.84 -1.68 9.66
N GLU A 81 2.49 -0.55 9.36
CA GLU A 81 1.87 0.75 9.58
C GLU A 81 0.65 0.92 8.66
N TYR A 82 -0.40 1.54 9.19
CA TYR A 82 -1.53 1.96 8.37
C TYR A 82 -1.05 2.96 7.31
N PRO A 83 -1.23 2.68 6.01
CA PRO A 83 -0.64 3.49 4.96
C PRO A 83 -1.35 4.84 4.87
N THR A 84 -0.60 5.91 5.07
CA THR A 84 -1.05 7.30 4.92
C THR A 84 -0.45 7.94 3.68
N ASN A 85 0.75 7.51 3.26
CA ASN A 85 1.39 7.98 2.04
C ASN A 85 1.25 6.93 0.93
N ILE A 86 0.41 7.24 -0.05
CA ILE A 86 0.03 6.35 -1.14
C ILE A 86 0.45 6.98 -2.47
N ALA A 87 1.06 6.19 -3.35
CA ALA A 87 1.40 6.58 -4.70
C ALA A 87 0.71 5.69 -5.72
N PHE A 88 0.56 6.20 -6.94
CA PHE A 88 0.14 5.48 -8.12
C PHE A 88 1.33 5.41 -9.07
N LEU A 89 1.58 4.24 -9.65
CA LEU A 89 2.68 4.03 -10.57
C LEU A 89 2.17 3.35 -11.84
N HIS A 90 2.55 3.93 -12.98
CA HIS A 90 2.15 3.49 -14.31
C HIS A 90 3.35 3.50 -15.26
N ALA A 91 3.33 2.70 -16.32
CA ALA A 91 4.40 2.60 -17.29
C ALA A 91 3.91 2.75 -18.72
N ASP A 92 4.79 3.29 -19.56
CA ASP A 92 4.58 3.39 -20.99
C ASP A 92 5.86 3.11 -21.77
N PHE A 93 5.68 2.85 -23.06
CA PHE A 93 6.77 2.78 -24.01
C PHE A 93 6.62 3.90 -25.04
N ASP A 94 7.63 4.78 -25.09
CA ASP A 94 7.83 5.72 -26.19
C ASP A 94 8.88 5.13 -27.15
N GLY A 95 8.41 4.39 -28.16
CA GLY A 95 9.26 3.54 -28.99
C GLY A 95 9.92 2.44 -28.16
N ASP A 96 11.25 2.45 -28.10
CA ASP A 96 12.04 1.51 -27.28
C ASP A 96 12.32 2.03 -25.85
N LYS A 97 11.86 3.23 -25.53
CA LYS A 97 12.12 3.88 -24.25
C LYS A 97 11.01 3.59 -23.25
N LEU A 98 11.35 2.93 -22.14
CA LEU A 98 10.45 2.79 -21.00
C LEU A 98 10.34 4.11 -20.25
N LEU A 99 9.11 4.56 -20.03
CA LEU A 99 8.75 5.69 -19.19
C LEU A 99 7.91 5.20 -18.00
N LEU A 100 8.20 5.72 -16.82
CA LEU A 100 7.49 5.44 -15.58
C LEU A 100 6.90 6.74 -15.05
N PHE A 101 5.64 6.68 -14.62
CA PHE A 101 4.88 7.82 -14.14
C PHE A 101 4.48 7.58 -12.69
N LEU A 102 4.91 8.46 -11.79
CA LEU A 102 4.59 8.40 -10.36
C LEU A 102 3.69 9.58 -10.00
N LYS A 103 2.60 9.30 -9.29
CA LYS A 103 1.68 10.31 -8.77
C LYS A 103 1.39 10.03 -7.30
N ALA A 104 1.61 10.99 -6.42
CA ALA A 104 1.15 10.86 -5.04
C ALA A 104 -0.38 11.03 -4.98
N LYS A 105 -1.03 10.27 -4.08
CA LYS A 105 -2.48 10.39 -3.84
C LYS A 105 -2.83 11.83 -3.47
N ASN A 106 -3.88 12.38 -4.07
CA ASN A 106 -4.29 13.78 -3.91
C ASN A 106 -3.28 14.85 -4.37
N ASN A 107 -2.25 14.47 -5.13
CA ASN A 107 -1.33 15.42 -5.76
C ASN A 107 -1.44 15.30 -7.28
N ASP A 108 -1.80 16.37 -7.96
CA ASP A 108 -1.94 16.37 -9.43
C ASP A 108 -0.61 16.44 -10.18
N ASN A 109 0.51 16.65 -9.47
CA ASN A 109 1.83 16.59 -10.06
C ASN A 109 2.22 15.13 -10.35
N ILE A 110 2.43 14.84 -11.64
CA ILE A 110 2.89 13.52 -12.12
C ILE A 110 4.37 13.64 -12.47
N GLU A 111 5.20 12.94 -11.72
CA GLU A 111 6.63 12.83 -12.01
C GLU A 111 6.87 11.76 -13.06
N THR A 112 7.74 12.05 -14.03
CA THR A 112 8.10 11.12 -15.10
C THR A 112 9.56 10.72 -14.96
N PHE A 113 9.81 9.43 -15.08
CA PHE A 113 11.13 8.80 -15.02
C PHE A 113 11.34 7.99 -16.28
N ASP A 114 12.57 8.01 -16.75
CA ASP A 114 13.04 7.12 -17.80
C ASP A 114 14.06 6.12 -17.25
N GLN A 115 14.55 5.26 -18.14
CA GLN A 115 15.58 4.26 -17.83
C GLN A 115 16.82 4.83 -17.11
N LEU A 116 17.19 6.09 -17.36
CA LEU A 116 18.37 6.73 -16.75
C LEU A 116 18.08 7.31 -15.35
N SER A 117 16.80 7.46 -15.00
CA SER A 117 16.34 8.05 -13.74
C SER A 117 15.61 7.07 -12.83
N VAL A 118 15.68 5.76 -13.13
CA VAL A 118 15.09 4.71 -12.28
C VAL A 118 15.67 4.72 -10.86
N GLU A 119 16.96 5.00 -10.67
CA GLU A 119 17.53 5.12 -9.31
C GLU A 119 16.83 6.23 -8.51
N LYS A 120 16.52 7.37 -9.16
CA LYS A 120 15.77 8.47 -8.53
C LYS A 120 14.36 8.01 -8.15
N LEU A 121 13.68 7.27 -9.04
CA LEU A 121 12.38 6.68 -8.74
C LEU A 121 12.48 5.76 -7.51
N THR A 122 13.44 4.84 -7.45
CA THR A 122 13.56 3.92 -6.30
C THR A 122 13.77 4.62 -4.97
N LYS A 123 14.53 5.73 -4.96
CA LYS A 123 14.71 6.57 -3.77
C LYS A 123 13.40 7.24 -3.36
N GLN A 124 12.62 7.73 -4.32
CA GLN A 124 11.31 8.35 -4.03
C GLN A 124 10.27 7.32 -3.60
N LEU A 125 10.31 6.08 -4.12
CA LEU A 125 9.39 5.02 -3.71
C LEU A 125 9.50 4.68 -2.22
N LEU A 126 10.67 4.89 -1.60
CA LEU A 126 10.88 4.70 -0.15
C LEU A 126 10.06 5.67 0.71
N ASP A 127 9.61 6.80 0.15
CA ASP A 127 8.77 7.75 0.88
C ASP A 127 7.32 7.26 1.00
N TYR A 128 6.91 6.28 0.18
CA TYR A 128 5.53 5.79 0.13
C TYR A 128 5.38 4.46 0.86
N GLN A 129 4.28 4.34 1.62
CA GLN A 129 3.92 3.12 2.33
C GLN A 129 3.13 2.16 1.43
N ARG A 130 2.44 2.70 0.42
CA ARG A 130 1.70 1.92 -0.56
C ARG A 130 1.88 2.46 -1.97
N VAL A 131 2.09 1.56 -2.93
CA VAL A 131 2.21 1.88 -4.35
C VAL A 131 1.16 1.08 -5.12
N VAL A 132 0.21 1.79 -5.71
CA VAL A 132 -0.88 1.21 -6.50
C VAL A 132 -0.41 0.98 -7.94
N LEU A 133 -0.65 -0.22 -8.45
CA LEU A 133 -0.31 -0.63 -9.80
C LEU A 133 -1.53 -1.23 -10.51
N TYR A 134 -1.78 -0.82 -11.76
CA TYR A 134 -2.76 -1.47 -12.64
C TYR A 134 -2.12 -2.45 -13.62
N GLN A 135 -0.84 -2.25 -13.97
CA GLN A 135 -0.11 -3.12 -14.89
C GLN A 135 0.80 -4.07 -14.10
N SER A 136 0.39 -5.34 -13.96
CA SER A 136 1.15 -6.36 -13.23
C SER A 136 2.55 -6.60 -13.80
N ALA A 137 2.75 -6.40 -15.10
CA ALA A 137 4.05 -6.52 -15.76
C ALA A 137 5.10 -5.55 -15.21
N ILE A 138 4.70 -4.33 -14.79
CA ILE A 138 5.60 -3.35 -14.18
C ILE A 138 6.19 -3.91 -12.90
N LEU A 139 5.38 -4.58 -12.08
CA LEU A 139 5.83 -5.10 -10.80
C LEU A 139 7.03 -6.02 -11.00
N THR A 140 6.98 -6.91 -12.01
CA THR A 140 8.09 -7.83 -12.32
C THR A 140 9.37 -7.06 -12.67
N TYR A 141 9.27 -6.06 -13.54
CA TYR A 141 10.41 -5.21 -13.89
C TYR A 141 10.98 -4.45 -12.68
N LEU A 142 10.11 -3.91 -11.82
CA LEU A 142 10.56 -3.15 -10.65
C LEU A 142 11.17 -4.03 -9.57
N LYS A 143 10.70 -5.27 -9.38
CA LYS A 143 11.29 -6.22 -8.41
C LYS A 143 12.78 -6.45 -8.66
N ASP A 144 13.19 -6.51 -9.93
CA ASP A 144 14.59 -6.73 -10.30
C ASP A 144 15.50 -5.57 -9.87
N ILE A 145 14.95 -4.37 -9.72
CA ILE A 145 15.69 -3.13 -9.43
C ILE A 145 15.48 -2.67 -7.98
N PHE A 146 14.28 -2.89 -7.45
CA PHE A 146 13.84 -2.49 -6.12
C PHE A 146 12.94 -3.58 -5.52
N PRO A 147 13.53 -4.65 -4.95
CA PRO A 147 12.77 -5.80 -4.43
C PRO A 147 11.74 -5.43 -3.35
N ALA A 148 11.97 -4.36 -2.59
CA ALA A 148 11.05 -3.88 -1.55
C ALA A 148 9.70 -3.40 -2.11
N ILE A 149 9.56 -3.23 -3.43
CA ILE A 149 8.26 -2.92 -4.05
C ILE A 149 7.19 -3.97 -3.70
N ASP A 150 7.58 -5.23 -3.49
CA ASP A 150 6.65 -6.32 -3.19
C ASP A 150 5.87 -6.13 -1.89
N SER A 151 6.51 -5.55 -0.86
CA SER A 151 5.86 -5.31 0.42
C SER A 151 4.97 -4.07 0.44
N MET A 152 5.00 -3.24 -0.61
CA MET A 152 4.21 -2.01 -0.71
C MET A 152 3.24 -1.99 -1.90
N ALA A 153 3.34 -2.95 -2.82
CA ALA A 153 2.57 -2.95 -4.06
C ALA A 153 1.13 -3.44 -3.85
N TYR A 154 0.17 -2.53 -4.05
CA TYR A 154 -1.24 -2.86 -4.23
C TYR A 154 -1.53 -3.02 -5.73
N VAL A 155 -1.55 -4.27 -6.20
CA VAL A 155 -1.76 -4.57 -7.64
C VAL A 155 -3.23 -4.86 -7.92
N ILE A 156 -3.94 -3.91 -8.53
CA ILE A 156 -5.39 -3.99 -8.77
C ILE A 156 -5.81 -5.30 -9.45
N PRO A 157 -5.13 -5.77 -10.52
CA PRO A 157 -5.46 -7.07 -11.11
C PRO A 157 -5.35 -8.26 -10.17
N HIS A 158 -4.36 -8.29 -9.28
CA HIS A 158 -4.23 -9.37 -8.30
C HIS A 158 -5.36 -9.33 -7.28
N GLN A 159 -5.75 -8.13 -6.84
CA GLN A 159 -6.84 -7.95 -5.90
C GLN A 159 -8.19 -8.37 -6.50
N LEU A 160 -8.47 -8.00 -7.76
CA LEU A 160 -9.64 -8.48 -8.50
C LEU A 160 -9.63 -10.01 -8.67
N SER A 161 -8.48 -10.58 -9.01
CA SER A 161 -8.35 -12.04 -9.15
C SER A 161 -8.60 -12.77 -7.83
N SER A 162 -8.22 -12.19 -6.69
CA SER A 162 -8.41 -12.81 -5.37
C SER A 162 -9.88 -13.01 -5.01
N ILE A 163 -10.78 -12.19 -5.56
CA ILE A 163 -12.23 -12.26 -5.37
C ILE A 163 -12.96 -12.94 -6.55
N GLY A 164 -12.21 -13.61 -7.42
CA GLY A 164 -12.73 -14.36 -8.57
C GLY A 164 -13.14 -13.50 -9.77
N CYS A 165 -12.63 -12.27 -9.87
CA CYS A 165 -12.87 -11.38 -11.00
C CYS A 165 -11.65 -11.22 -11.90
N GLN A 166 -11.89 -11.16 -13.21
CA GLN A 166 -10.86 -10.82 -14.17
C GLN A 166 -10.76 -9.30 -14.28
N ALA A 167 -9.55 -8.77 -14.16
CA ALA A 167 -9.31 -7.37 -14.39
C ALA A 167 -9.50 -7.04 -15.89
N PRO A 168 -10.38 -6.10 -16.25
CA PRO A 168 -10.44 -5.61 -17.61
C PRO A 168 -9.16 -4.84 -17.95
N ASP A 169 -8.89 -4.66 -19.24
CA ASP A 169 -7.87 -3.72 -19.65
C ASP A 169 -8.28 -2.29 -19.27
N LEU A 170 -7.32 -1.44 -18.91
CA LEU A 170 -7.60 -0.07 -18.44
C LEU A 170 -8.43 0.74 -19.46
N LYS A 171 -8.18 0.51 -20.76
CA LYS A 171 -8.91 1.14 -21.86
C LYS A 171 -10.36 0.67 -21.95
N ASP A 172 -10.63 -0.60 -21.68
CA ASP A 172 -12.00 -1.12 -21.69
C ASP A 172 -12.76 -0.65 -20.46
N LEU A 173 -12.08 -0.57 -19.32
CA LEU A 173 -12.63 0.05 -18.13
C LEU A 173 -12.99 1.52 -18.37
N ALA A 174 -12.12 2.29 -19.02
CA ALA A 174 -12.43 3.69 -19.36
C ALA A 174 -13.68 3.84 -20.22
N LYS A 175 -13.90 2.95 -21.20
CA LYS A 175 -15.13 2.93 -21.99
C LYS A 175 -16.38 2.70 -21.16
N ILE A 176 -16.32 1.82 -20.15
CA ILE A 176 -17.44 1.56 -19.22
C ILE A 176 -17.81 2.84 -18.46
N TYR A 177 -16.81 3.63 -18.06
CA TYR A 177 -17.00 4.89 -17.33
C TYR A 177 -17.19 6.11 -18.24
N GLY A 178 -17.19 5.92 -19.57
CA GLY A 178 -17.31 7.03 -20.53
C GLY A 178 -16.15 8.02 -20.51
N VAL A 179 -14.96 7.57 -20.13
CA VAL A 179 -13.74 8.38 -20.04
C VAL A 179 -12.82 8.08 -21.23
N SER A 180 -12.25 9.12 -21.83
CA SER A 180 -11.17 8.98 -22.82
C SER A 180 -9.81 8.97 -22.10
N LEU A 181 -8.95 8.03 -22.45
CA LEU A 181 -7.57 7.95 -21.96
C LEU A 181 -6.63 8.26 -23.13
N ASP A 182 -6.46 9.56 -23.38
CA ASP A 182 -5.69 10.05 -24.52
C ASP A 182 -4.19 10.18 -24.19
N THR A 183 -3.88 10.37 -22.91
CA THR A 183 -2.51 10.49 -22.39
C THR A 183 -2.27 9.55 -21.22
N LYS A 184 -0.99 9.27 -20.92
CA LYS A 184 -0.62 8.51 -19.71
C LYS A 184 -0.92 9.22 -18.41
N GLN A 185 -0.98 10.55 -18.46
CA GLN A 185 -1.48 11.35 -17.33
C GLN A 185 -2.97 11.08 -17.09
N ASP A 186 -3.77 10.91 -18.14
CA ASP A 186 -5.16 10.51 -18.01
C ASP A 186 -5.27 9.09 -17.44
N GLU A 187 -4.42 8.16 -17.89
CA GLU A 187 -4.39 6.78 -17.40
C GLU A 187 -4.12 6.70 -15.89
N ILE A 188 -3.05 7.35 -15.38
CA ILE A 188 -2.72 7.32 -13.95
C ILE A 188 -3.78 8.02 -13.09
N THR A 189 -4.33 9.14 -13.59
CA THR A 189 -5.42 9.85 -12.89
C THR A 189 -6.70 9.02 -12.88
N PHE A 190 -6.96 8.28 -13.96
CA PHE A 190 -8.10 7.37 -14.01
C PHE A 190 -7.94 6.21 -13.04
N ILE A 191 -6.74 5.62 -12.91
CA ILE A 191 -6.44 4.55 -11.94
C ILE A 191 -6.75 4.99 -10.50
N GLU A 192 -6.38 6.22 -10.12
CA GLU A 192 -6.71 6.77 -8.81
C GLU A 192 -8.22 6.88 -8.60
N LYS A 193 -8.96 7.41 -9.59
CA LYS A 193 -10.41 7.58 -9.51
C LYS A 193 -11.19 6.27 -9.45
N ILE A 194 -10.82 5.28 -10.27
CA ILE A 194 -11.57 4.01 -10.32
C ILE A 194 -11.46 3.20 -9.03
N LEU A 195 -10.43 3.43 -8.22
CA LEU A 195 -10.27 2.73 -6.96
C LEU A 195 -11.31 3.16 -5.92
N GLU A 196 -11.86 4.35 -6.06
CA GLU A 196 -12.93 4.87 -5.18
C GLU A 196 -14.31 4.28 -5.54
N ASP A 197 -14.46 3.75 -6.76
CA ASP A 197 -15.75 3.28 -7.31
C ASP A 197 -15.57 2.01 -8.16
N MET A 198 -14.84 1.01 -7.63
CA MET A 198 -14.55 -0.22 -8.39
C MET A 198 -15.64 -1.29 -8.30
N ASP A 199 -16.70 -1.05 -7.53
CA ASP A 199 -17.81 -1.99 -7.33
C ASP A 199 -18.47 -2.39 -8.66
N VAL A 200 -18.50 -1.47 -9.64
CA VAL A 200 -19.08 -1.71 -10.98
C VAL A 200 -18.34 -2.81 -11.74
N VAL A 201 -17.03 -2.97 -11.52
CA VAL A 201 -16.16 -3.88 -12.28
C VAL A 201 -16.44 -5.35 -11.96
N CYS A 202 -16.82 -5.64 -10.71
CA CYS A 202 -16.95 -7.00 -10.19
C CYS A 202 -18.37 -7.29 -9.69
N LYS A 203 -19.41 -6.75 -10.35
CA LYS A 203 -20.83 -6.97 -10.01
C LYS A 203 -21.20 -6.61 -8.56
N GLY A 204 -20.61 -5.55 -8.02
CA GLY A 204 -20.83 -5.08 -6.66
C GLY A 204 -19.97 -5.77 -5.60
N LYS A 205 -19.07 -6.67 -5.98
CA LYS A 205 -18.07 -7.23 -5.07
C LYS A 205 -17.01 -6.17 -4.74
N LYS A 206 -16.79 -5.96 -3.46
CA LYS A 206 -15.83 -4.99 -2.94
C LYS A 206 -14.41 -5.53 -3.02
N LEU A 207 -13.49 -4.70 -3.48
CA LEU A 207 -12.08 -4.97 -3.36
C LEU A 207 -11.58 -4.74 -1.92
N PRO A 208 -10.50 -5.40 -1.50
CA PRO A 208 -9.76 -4.97 -0.32
C PRO A 208 -9.41 -3.48 -0.47
N PRO A 209 -9.68 -2.63 0.53
CA PRO A 209 -9.22 -1.25 0.52
C PRO A 209 -7.71 -1.16 0.27
N ILE A 210 -7.24 -0.07 -0.35
CA ILE A 210 -5.79 0.17 -0.58
C ILE A 210 -5.04 0.19 0.76
N GLU A 211 -5.74 0.66 1.79
CA GLU A 211 -5.25 0.76 3.15
C GLU A 211 -5.34 -0.56 3.92
N ALA A 212 -5.93 -1.63 3.37
CA ALA A 212 -5.92 -2.92 4.03
C ALA A 212 -4.49 -3.52 4.08
N PRO A 213 -4.18 -4.35 5.09
CA PRO A 213 -2.91 -5.07 5.14
C PRO A 213 -2.74 -5.98 3.92
N LEU A 214 -1.56 -5.93 3.29
CA LEU A 214 -1.24 -6.71 2.09
C LEU A 214 -1.22 -8.22 2.35
#